data_AF-A0AA91D8K6-F1
#
_entry.id   AF-A0AA91D8K6-F1
#
_cell.length_a   1.000
_cell.length_b   1.000
_cell.length_c   1.000
_cell.angle_alpha   90.00
_cell.angle_beta   90.00
_cell.angle_gamma   90.00
#
_symmetry.space_group_name_H-M   'P 1'
#
loop_
_entity.id
_entity.type
_entity.pdbx_description
1 polymer ?
#
loop_
_entity_poly.entity_id
_entity_poly.type
_entity_poly.pdbx_seq_one_letter_code
_entity_poly.pdbx_strand_id
1 'polypeptide(L)'
;MAISRNQFIENDQASWLDWPVIIVTASSIIGYLSVRSWTNITVFLLLLPALTVFKCAWLRARAQKQITSALPLIITMALPVLAILVSQIVRQEWSFKPYDGPSRILLCIPVLFYFLQIKLNFSKIVAFSAPIALLILIPVVYSHPETLERWIGRFATPAVDPTEFGTYSLVLTAFCLFGIETEPDRLNLKFLAYQISGFLAGIYLLLGSGTRGSWIAIPPLLVLWAVLNRKNLPPKILKHLGLLVLAGIVLICLVMPYTLDRVFSGIYELSSWLNGSNTETSAGLRLTMWQISWELFKHNPLQGYGDHNFKLYLDAPWISSFASIEARETILHNGPHNELLANLLRSGIMGGISVIGLFMVPLTVCWRNRDVEKSKYASRLGLAYITSLVLCSLSSEVLTFKYTSSFYGLVIAGISAQIISAQTQLSRD
;
A
#
# COMPACT_ATOMS: atom_id res chain seq x y z
N MET A 1 20.61 -16.40 16.97
CA MET A 1 19.34 -17.16 17.08
C MET A 1 19.22 -17.93 15.78
N ALA A 2 19.28 -19.27 15.81
CA ALA A 2 19.18 -20.05 14.58
C ALA A 2 17.78 -19.87 13.97
N ILE A 3 17.73 -19.46 12.71
CA ILE A 3 16.48 -19.28 11.96
C ILE A 3 16.00 -20.68 11.57
N SER A 4 14.78 -21.06 11.97
CA SER A 4 14.23 -22.39 11.68
C SER A 4 12.92 -22.31 10.88
N ARG A 5 12.67 -23.29 10.00
CA ARG A 5 11.47 -23.35 9.14
C ARG A 5 10.16 -23.19 9.93
N ASN A 6 10.07 -23.86 11.08
CA ASN A 6 8.86 -23.87 11.92
C ASN A 6 8.54 -22.48 12.51
N GLN A 7 9.45 -21.52 12.41
CA GLN A 7 9.16 -20.14 12.75
C GLN A 7 8.27 -19.43 11.73
N PHE A 8 8.24 -19.91 10.48
CA PHE A 8 7.56 -19.26 9.35
C PHE A 8 6.43 -20.10 8.74
N ILE A 9 6.46 -21.42 8.90
CA ILE A 9 5.45 -22.33 8.34
C ILE A 9 4.98 -23.24 9.47
N GLU A 10 3.69 -23.16 9.80
CA GLU A 10 3.05 -23.89 10.90
C GLU A 10 2.42 -25.23 10.45
N ASN A 11 2.74 -25.70 9.23
CA ASN A 11 2.33 -27.02 8.77
C ASN A 11 3.38 -28.07 9.19
N ASP A 12 2.95 -29.11 9.90
CA ASP A 12 3.83 -30.16 10.44
C ASP A 12 4.47 -31.04 9.35
N GLN A 13 3.89 -31.06 8.14
CA GLN A 13 4.48 -31.74 7.00
C GLN A 13 5.56 -30.86 6.35
N ALA A 14 6.83 -31.24 6.53
CA ALA A 14 7.96 -30.57 5.90
C ALA A 14 7.99 -30.82 4.39
N SER A 15 8.01 -29.74 3.60
CA SER A 15 8.19 -29.79 2.15
C SER A 15 9.50 -29.11 1.78
N TRP A 16 10.23 -29.65 0.81
CA TRP A 16 11.45 -29.01 0.28
C TRP A 16 11.15 -27.64 -0.36
N LEU A 17 9.88 -27.36 -0.72
CA LEU A 17 9.43 -26.09 -1.29
C LEU A 17 9.26 -24.97 -0.25
N ASP A 18 9.28 -25.27 1.04
CA ASP A 18 8.98 -24.33 2.11
C ASP A 18 9.99 -23.16 2.18
N TRP A 19 11.29 -23.46 2.12
CA TRP A 19 12.35 -22.45 2.12
C TRP A 19 12.32 -21.54 0.88
N PRO A 20 12.22 -22.06 -0.36
CA PRO A 20 12.00 -21.24 -1.54
C PRO A 20 10.84 -20.26 -1.39
N VAL A 21 9.69 -20.69 -0.86
CA VAL A 21 8.52 -19.82 -0.68
C VAL A 21 8.81 -18.70 0.32
N ILE A 22 9.44 -19.02 1.45
CA ILE A 22 9.83 -18.02 2.46
C ILE A 22 10.79 -17.00 1.85
N ILE A 23 11.82 -17.48 1.13
CA ILE A 23 12.85 -16.62 0.51
C ILE A 23 12.23 -15.72 -0.56
N VAL A 24 11.39 -16.27 -1.44
CA VAL A 24 10.73 -15.49 -2.52
C VAL A 24 9.75 -14.47 -1.93
N THR A 25 9.03 -14.83 -0.87
CA THR A 25 8.13 -13.89 -0.18
C THR A 25 8.92 -12.77 0.51
N ALA A 26 10.01 -13.10 1.22
CA ALA A 26 10.87 -12.10 1.85
C ALA A 26 11.55 -11.20 0.81
N SER A 27 12.04 -11.77 -0.29
CA SER A 27 12.71 -11.03 -1.35
C SER A 27 11.76 -10.07 -2.06
N SER A 28 10.46 -10.39 -2.14
CA SER A 28 9.45 -9.47 -2.70
C SER A 28 9.36 -8.14 -1.93
N ILE A 29 9.62 -8.18 -0.62
CA ILE A 29 9.61 -6.99 0.26
C ILE A 29 10.97 -6.29 0.23
N ILE A 30 12.06 -7.06 0.25
CA ILE A 30 13.44 -6.53 0.23
C ILE A 30 13.75 -5.80 -1.09
N GLY A 31 13.37 -6.41 -2.21
CA GLY A 31 13.62 -5.86 -3.55
C GLY A 31 12.59 -4.84 -4.02
N TYR A 32 11.57 -4.51 -3.19
CA TYR A 32 10.36 -3.83 -3.62
C TYR A 32 10.62 -2.47 -4.29
N LEU A 33 11.43 -1.62 -3.66
CA LEU A 33 11.77 -0.27 -4.17
C LEU A 33 13.16 -0.19 -4.81
N SER A 34 13.99 -1.23 -4.64
CA SER A 34 15.37 -1.23 -5.10
C SER A 34 15.53 -1.80 -6.50
N VAL A 35 14.72 -2.79 -6.89
CA VAL A 35 14.86 -3.50 -8.17
C VAL A 35 13.57 -3.40 -8.98
N ARG A 36 13.68 -2.87 -10.20
CA ARG A 36 12.55 -2.69 -11.10
C ARG A 36 11.87 -4.03 -11.39
N SER A 37 10.53 -4.06 -11.29
CA SER A 37 9.70 -5.25 -11.55
C SER A 37 9.94 -6.46 -10.64
N TRP A 38 10.76 -6.35 -9.59
CA TRP A 38 11.10 -7.49 -8.74
C TRP A 38 9.88 -8.16 -8.08
N THR A 39 8.94 -7.34 -7.62
CA THR A 39 7.69 -7.82 -7.03
C THR A 39 6.84 -8.62 -8.01
N ASN A 40 6.84 -8.23 -9.28
CA ASN A 40 6.11 -8.98 -10.31
C ASN A 40 6.73 -10.36 -10.48
N ILE A 41 8.07 -10.42 -10.59
CA ILE A 41 8.82 -11.67 -10.74
C ILE A 41 8.52 -12.60 -9.55
N THR A 42 8.62 -12.09 -8.32
CA THR A 42 8.37 -12.88 -7.11
C THR A 42 6.92 -13.36 -7.00
N VAL A 43 5.93 -12.53 -7.37
CA VAL A 43 4.52 -12.97 -7.45
C VAL A 43 4.33 -14.09 -8.46
N PHE A 44 4.94 -14.00 -9.66
CA PHE A 44 4.86 -15.08 -10.64
C PHE A 44 5.57 -16.36 -10.17
N LEU A 45 6.72 -16.24 -9.50
CA LEU A 45 7.41 -17.39 -8.91
C LEU A 45 6.59 -18.08 -7.82
N LEU A 46 5.81 -17.33 -7.03
CA LEU A 46 4.87 -17.89 -6.05
C LEU A 46 3.61 -18.46 -6.70
N LEU A 47 3.18 -17.89 -7.83
CA LEU A 47 2.00 -18.34 -8.56
C LEU A 47 2.19 -19.73 -9.16
N LEU A 48 3.39 -20.06 -9.66
CA LEU A 48 3.67 -21.37 -10.26
C LEU A 48 3.34 -22.56 -9.33
N PRO A 49 3.91 -22.67 -8.11
CA PRO A 49 3.53 -23.73 -7.18
C PRO A 49 2.10 -23.55 -6.66
N ALA A 50 1.59 -22.32 -6.56
CA ALA A 50 0.21 -22.10 -6.12
C ALA A 50 -0.81 -22.70 -7.08
N LEU A 51 -0.59 -22.59 -8.40
CA LEU A 51 -1.48 -23.16 -9.41
C LEU A 51 -1.44 -24.70 -9.42
N THR A 52 -0.27 -25.32 -9.24
CA THR A 52 -0.15 -26.79 -9.25
C THR A 52 -0.89 -27.43 -8.08
N VAL A 53 -0.91 -26.79 -6.91
CA VAL A 53 -1.61 -27.30 -5.72
C VAL A 53 -2.99 -26.68 -5.50
N PHE A 54 -3.45 -25.77 -6.37
CA PHE A 54 -4.66 -24.97 -6.17
C PHE A 54 -5.90 -25.83 -5.87
N LYS A 55 -6.11 -26.90 -6.63
CA LYS A 55 -7.25 -27.82 -6.43
C LYS A 55 -7.22 -28.44 -5.03
N CYS A 56 -6.06 -28.91 -4.59
CA CYS A 56 -5.87 -29.49 -3.26
C CYS A 56 -6.06 -28.43 -2.16
N ALA A 57 -5.47 -27.25 -2.34
CA ALA A 57 -5.61 -26.11 -1.44
C ALA A 57 -7.08 -25.70 -1.26
N TRP A 58 -7.82 -25.60 -2.36
CA TRP A 58 -9.24 -25.26 -2.38
C TRP A 58 -10.09 -26.29 -1.66
N LEU A 59 -9.90 -27.58 -1.94
CA LEU A 59 -10.64 -28.67 -1.28
C LEU A 59 -10.35 -28.69 0.22
N ARG A 60 -9.11 -28.46 0.63
CA ARG A 60 -8.72 -28.36 2.05
C ARG A 60 -9.39 -27.15 2.73
N ALA A 61 -9.33 -25.98 2.10
CA ALA A 61 -9.98 -24.77 2.60
C ALA A 61 -11.50 -24.96 2.72
N ARG A 62 -12.13 -25.67 1.77
CA ARG A 62 -13.56 -26.04 1.83
C ARG A 62 -13.85 -26.94 3.02
N ALA A 63 -13.07 -28.01 3.20
CA ALA A 63 -13.23 -28.95 4.31
C ALA A 63 -13.04 -28.26 5.67
N GLN A 64 -12.22 -27.22 5.73
CA GLN A 64 -11.97 -26.41 6.93
C GLN A 64 -12.94 -25.22 7.08
N LYS A 65 -13.96 -25.08 6.22
CA LYS A 65 -14.91 -23.94 6.18
C LYS A 65 -14.26 -22.56 5.97
N GLN A 66 -12.99 -22.51 5.58
CA GLN A 66 -12.20 -21.29 5.36
C GLN A 66 -12.66 -20.46 4.16
N ILE A 67 -13.35 -21.08 3.20
CA ILE A 67 -13.87 -20.38 2.00
C ILE A 67 -14.79 -19.22 2.40
N THR A 68 -15.62 -19.40 3.43
CA THR A 68 -16.56 -18.37 3.88
C THR A 68 -15.83 -17.12 4.39
N SER A 69 -14.76 -17.28 5.16
CA SER A 69 -13.91 -16.18 5.60
C SER A 69 -13.07 -15.56 4.46
N ALA A 70 -12.67 -16.35 3.47
CA ALA A 70 -11.89 -15.89 2.33
C ALA A 70 -12.73 -15.14 1.28
N LEU A 71 -14.03 -15.43 1.19
CA LEU A 71 -14.91 -14.96 0.12
C LEU A 71 -14.95 -13.43 -0.04
N PRO A 72 -15.08 -12.61 1.02
CA PRO A 72 -15.07 -11.15 0.86
C PRO A 72 -13.78 -10.63 0.21
N LEU A 73 -12.64 -11.22 0.58
CA LEU A 73 -11.33 -10.84 0.06
C LEU A 73 -11.19 -11.27 -1.41
N ILE A 74 -11.60 -12.49 -1.74
CA ILE A 74 -11.65 -13.00 -3.13
C ILE A 74 -12.48 -12.08 -4.01
N ILE A 75 -13.68 -11.70 -3.56
CA ILE A 75 -14.55 -10.77 -4.30
C ILE A 75 -13.81 -9.45 -4.55
N THR A 76 -13.24 -8.84 -3.50
CA THR A 76 -12.53 -7.56 -3.66
C THR A 76 -11.28 -7.63 -4.53
N MET A 77 -10.55 -8.74 -4.51
CA MET A 77 -9.40 -8.96 -5.39
C MET A 77 -9.81 -9.14 -6.86
N ALA A 78 -11.04 -9.58 -7.12
CA ALA A 78 -11.60 -9.70 -8.46
C ALA A 78 -12.32 -8.42 -8.95
N LEU A 79 -12.80 -7.57 -8.03
CA LEU A 79 -13.55 -6.35 -8.36
C LEU A 79 -12.86 -5.43 -9.38
N PRO A 80 -11.54 -5.17 -9.34
CA PRO A 80 -10.89 -4.30 -10.32
C PRO A 80 -11.03 -4.81 -11.76
N VAL A 81 -10.88 -6.11 -11.97
CA VAL A 81 -11.03 -6.76 -13.28
C VAL A 81 -12.50 -6.70 -13.72
N LEU A 82 -13.43 -6.98 -12.81
CA LEU A 82 -14.86 -6.91 -13.10
C LEU A 82 -15.32 -5.48 -13.40
N ALA A 83 -14.79 -4.47 -12.71
CA ALA A 83 -15.11 -3.07 -12.92
C ALA A 83 -14.70 -2.62 -14.32
N ILE A 84 -13.51 -3.00 -14.77
CA ILE A 84 -13.06 -2.72 -16.15
C ILE A 84 -13.92 -3.46 -17.16
N LEU A 85 -14.23 -4.75 -16.91
CA LEU A 85 -15.06 -5.55 -17.81
C LEU A 85 -16.46 -4.96 -17.99
N VAL A 86 -17.15 -4.65 -16.90
CA VAL A 86 -18.48 -4.03 -16.93
C VAL A 86 -18.41 -2.68 -17.65
N SER A 87 -17.42 -1.85 -17.30
CA SER A 87 -17.21 -0.54 -17.92
C SER A 87 -16.96 -0.64 -19.44
N GLN A 88 -16.15 -1.61 -19.89
CA GLN A 88 -15.89 -1.87 -21.31
C GLN A 88 -17.11 -2.39 -22.06
N ILE A 89 -17.89 -3.29 -21.44
CA ILE A 89 -19.15 -3.79 -22.02
C ILE A 89 -20.12 -2.62 -22.26
N VAL A 90 -20.29 -1.75 -21.26
CA VAL A 90 -21.21 -0.60 -21.38
C VAL A 90 -20.73 0.39 -22.45
N ARG A 91 -19.41 0.65 -22.54
CA ARG A 91 -18.83 1.50 -23.59
C ARG A 91 -18.79 0.86 -24.98
N GLN A 92 -18.93 -0.46 -25.08
CA GLN A 92 -18.65 -1.24 -26.30
C GLN A 92 -17.21 -1.07 -26.82
N GLU A 93 -16.25 -0.92 -25.89
CA GLU A 93 -14.85 -0.71 -26.20
C GLU A 93 -13.96 -1.78 -25.56
N TRP A 94 -13.15 -2.45 -26.37
CA TRP A 94 -12.34 -3.57 -25.93
C TRP A 94 -10.86 -3.21 -25.92
N SER A 95 -10.24 -3.28 -24.74
CA SER A 95 -8.81 -3.07 -24.59
C SER A 95 -8.25 -3.93 -23.48
N PHE A 96 -7.14 -4.62 -23.74
CA PHE A 96 -6.49 -5.48 -22.75
C PHE A 96 -5.55 -4.73 -21.80
N LYS A 97 -5.05 -3.55 -22.19
CA LYS A 97 -4.07 -2.78 -21.40
C LYS A 97 -4.55 -2.44 -19.98
N PRO A 98 -5.81 -2.00 -19.75
CA PRO A 98 -6.27 -1.62 -18.41
C PRO A 98 -6.26 -2.78 -17.40
N TYR A 99 -6.32 -4.04 -17.87
CA TYR A 99 -6.35 -5.21 -17.00
C TYR A 99 -4.99 -5.58 -16.40
N ASP A 100 -3.89 -4.98 -16.86
CA ASP A 100 -2.55 -5.43 -16.49
C ASP A 100 -2.29 -5.32 -14.98
N GLY A 101 -2.52 -4.16 -14.36
CA GLY A 101 -2.44 -4.02 -12.88
C GLY A 101 -3.47 -4.90 -12.15
N PRO A 102 -4.78 -4.70 -12.37
CA PRO A 102 -5.89 -5.46 -11.79
C PRO A 102 -5.73 -6.99 -11.83
N SER A 103 -5.26 -7.55 -12.95
CA SER A 103 -5.06 -8.99 -13.07
C SER A 103 -3.98 -9.52 -12.11
N ARG A 104 -2.96 -8.73 -11.74
CA ARG A 104 -1.96 -9.14 -10.74
C ARG A 104 -2.57 -9.32 -9.36
N ILE A 105 -3.53 -8.47 -8.98
CA ILE A 105 -4.29 -8.62 -7.74
C ILE A 105 -5.12 -9.90 -7.81
N LEU A 106 -5.83 -10.15 -8.92
CA LEU A 106 -6.61 -11.36 -9.14
C LEU A 106 -5.75 -12.64 -9.07
N LEU A 107 -4.57 -12.63 -9.69
CA LEU A 107 -3.62 -13.75 -9.69
C LEU A 107 -3.05 -14.07 -8.29
N CYS A 108 -3.22 -13.18 -7.31
CA CYS A 108 -2.84 -13.48 -5.93
C CYS A 108 -3.89 -14.33 -5.19
N ILE A 109 -5.07 -14.62 -5.78
CA ILE A 109 -6.07 -15.51 -5.19
C ILE A 109 -5.53 -16.96 -5.05
N PRO A 110 -4.96 -17.60 -6.09
CA PRO A 110 -4.26 -18.87 -5.92
C PRO A 110 -3.16 -18.83 -4.85
N VAL A 111 -2.40 -17.73 -4.79
CA VAL A 111 -1.33 -17.54 -3.79
C VAL A 111 -1.90 -17.48 -2.37
N LEU A 112 -3.05 -16.83 -2.15
CA LEU A 112 -3.79 -16.85 -0.88
C LEU A 112 -4.12 -18.29 -0.45
N PHE A 113 -4.69 -19.10 -1.34
CA PHE A 113 -5.00 -20.50 -1.01
C PHE A 113 -3.75 -21.35 -0.77
N TYR A 114 -2.67 -21.08 -1.49
CA TYR A 114 -1.39 -21.73 -1.25
C TYR A 114 -0.85 -21.40 0.14
N PHE A 115 -0.86 -20.13 0.53
CA PHE A 115 -0.47 -19.67 1.86
C PHE A 115 -1.34 -20.24 2.97
N LEU A 116 -2.66 -20.40 2.73
CA LEU A 116 -3.56 -21.11 3.64
C LEU A 116 -3.17 -22.58 3.83
N GLN A 117 -2.82 -23.27 2.74
CA GLN A 117 -2.44 -24.68 2.79
C GLN A 117 -1.16 -24.91 3.59
N ILE A 118 -0.15 -24.06 3.41
CA ILE A 118 1.13 -24.17 4.13
C ILE A 118 1.09 -23.50 5.51
N LYS A 119 0.07 -22.69 5.81
CA LYS A 119 -0.01 -21.88 7.04
C LYS A 119 1.21 -20.96 7.20
N LEU A 120 1.41 -20.09 6.23
CA LEU A 120 2.52 -19.14 6.23
C LEU A 120 2.34 -18.06 7.32
N ASN A 121 3.34 -17.88 8.17
CA ASN A 121 3.43 -16.76 9.10
C ASN A 121 3.99 -15.53 8.39
N PHE A 122 3.14 -14.92 7.55
CA PHE A 122 3.48 -13.76 6.75
C PHE A 122 3.96 -12.58 7.60
N SER A 123 3.34 -12.35 8.76
CA SER A 123 3.72 -11.26 9.67
C SER A 123 5.18 -11.31 10.10
N LYS A 124 5.70 -12.52 10.34
CA LYS A 124 7.10 -12.71 10.72
C LYS A 124 8.04 -12.47 9.54
N ILE A 125 7.68 -12.93 8.34
CA ILE A 125 8.46 -12.65 7.13
C ILE A 125 8.60 -11.13 6.95
N VAL A 126 7.48 -10.40 7.01
CA VAL A 126 7.46 -8.93 6.92
C VAL A 126 8.36 -8.29 7.97
N ALA A 127 8.24 -8.73 9.23
CA ALA A 127 9.02 -8.16 10.33
C ALA A 127 10.53 -8.36 10.16
N PHE A 128 10.97 -9.45 9.52
CA PHE A 128 12.39 -9.63 9.17
C PHE A 128 12.76 -8.87 7.90
N SER A 129 11.95 -8.87 6.86
CA SER A 129 12.32 -8.29 5.57
C SER A 129 12.26 -6.76 5.51
N ALA A 130 11.33 -6.13 6.23
CA ALA A 130 11.10 -4.68 6.11
C ALA A 130 12.29 -3.83 6.60
N PRO A 131 12.93 -4.11 7.76
CA PRO A 131 14.15 -3.38 8.15
C PRO A 131 15.31 -3.56 7.16
N ILE A 132 15.51 -4.78 6.64
CA ILE A 132 16.53 -5.04 5.60
C ILE A 132 16.23 -4.23 4.33
N ALA A 133 14.98 -4.21 3.88
CA ALA A 133 14.56 -3.43 2.71
C ALA A 133 14.95 -1.96 2.87
N LEU A 134 14.58 -1.34 3.99
CA LEU A 134 14.86 0.07 4.28
C LEU A 134 16.36 0.36 4.40
N LEU A 135 17.11 -0.52 5.08
CA LEU A 135 18.56 -0.35 5.22
C LEU A 135 19.30 -0.47 3.88
N ILE A 136 18.85 -1.36 2.99
CA ILE A 136 19.42 -1.50 1.63
C ILE A 136 19.09 -0.29 0.75
N LEU A 137 17.94 0.37 0.95
CA LEU A 137 17.57 1.52 0.13
C LEU A 137 18.49 2.73 0.33
N ILE A 138 19.09 2.90 1.51
CA ILE A 138 20.05 3.99 1.76
C ILE A 138 21.22 3.97 0.76
N PRO A 139 22.04 2.91 0.69
CA PRO A 139 23.12 2.85 -0.30
C PRO A 139 22.61 2.84 -1.74
N VAL A 140 21.42 2.28 -2.03
CA VAL A 140 20.84 2.30 -3.39
C VAL A 140 20.54 3.72 -3.88
N VAL A 141 20.02 4.59 -3.00
CA VAL A 141 19.78 6.00 -3.31
C VAL A 141 21.11 6.69 -3.63
N TYR A 142 22.13 6.50 -2.78
CA TYR A 142 23.42 7.16 -2.95
C TYR A 142 24.30 6.61 -4.08
N SER A 143 24.09 5.36 -4.49
CA SER A 143 24.82 4.76 -5.60
C SER A 143 24.32 5.21 -6.99
N HIS A 144 23.21 5.96 -7.05
CA HIS A 144 22.58 6.44 -8.28
C HIS A 144 22.38 7.96 -8.26
N PRO A 145 23.47 8.76 -8.20
CA PRO A 145 23.39 10.22 -8.10
C PRO A 145 22.58 10.86 -9.24
N GLU A 146 22.55 10.25 -10.43
CA GLU A 146 21.75 10.70 -11.57
C GLU A 146 20.24 10.71 -11.27
N THR A 147 19.77 9.83 -10.38
CA THR A 147 18.37 9.83 -9.95
C THR A 147 18.08 10.97 -8.99
N LEU A 148 19.01 11.31 -8.10
CA LEU A 148 18.86 12.47 -7.22
C LEU A 148 18.86 13.76 -8.04
N GLU A 149 19.77 13.89 -9.00
CA GLU A 149 19.83 15.06 -9.89
C GLU A 149 18.54 15.23 -10.68
N ARG A 150 18.04 14.14 -11.29
CA ARG A 150 16.77 14.13 -12.03
C ARG A 150 15.59 14.67 -11.21
N TRP A 151 15.58 14.40 -9.91
CA TRP A 151 14.50 14.80 -9.01
C TRP A 151 14.88 15.95 -8.06
N ILE A 152 15.90 16.74 -8.42
CA ILE A 152 16.30 17.96 -7.71
C ILE A 152 16.58 17.66 -6.22
N GLY A 153 17.38 16.62 -5.98
CA GLY A 153 17.79 16.18 -4.64
C GLY A 153 16.78 15.33 -3.88
N ARG A 154 15.60 15.04 -4.45
CA ARG A 154 14.61 14.14 -3.82
C ARG A 154 15.05 12.69 -3.93
N PHE A 155 14.92 11.94 -2.84
CA PHE A 155 15.26 10.52 -2.84
C PHE A 155 14.28 9.73 -3.69
N ALA A 156 14.86 8.92 -4.58
CA ALA A 156 14.20 7.99 -5.47
C ALA A 156 15.18 6.86 -5.78
N THR A 157 14.74 5.89 -6.57
CA THR A 157 15.64 4.87 -7.12
C THR A 157 15.48 4.81 -8.64
N PRO A 158 16.35 4.11 -9.37
CA PRO A 158 16.14 3.86 -10.79
C PRO A 158 14.83 3.11 -11.09
N ALA A 159 14.26 2.44 -10.07
CA ALA A 159 13.05 1.64 -10.21
C ALA A 159 11.75 2.45 -9.99
N VAL A 160 11.77 3.47 -9.13
CA VAL A 160 10.56 4.19 -8.69
C VAL A 160 10.81 5.70 -8.56
N ASP A 161 9.80 6.49 -8.90
CA ASP A 161 9.84 7.95 -8.70
C ASP A 161 9.72 8.34 -7.21
N PRO A 162 10.03 9.59 -6.82
CA PRO A 162 9.99 10.02 -5.43
C PRO A 162 8.63 9.86 -4.73
N THR A 163 7.53 9.97 -5.47
CA THR A 163 6.17 9.88 -4.91
C THR A 163 5.87 8.46 -4.46
N GLU A 164 6.13 7.49 -5.32
CA GLU A 164 5.98 6.08 -4.98
C GLU A 164 7.02 5.62 -3.97
N PHE A 165 8.27 6.06 -4.13
CA PHE A 165 9.35 5.80 -3.20
C PHE A 165 8.97 6.25 -1.78
N GLY A 166 8.45 7.47 -1.63
CA GLY A 166 8.00 8.00 -0.34
C GLY A 166 6.79 7.24 0.21
N THR A 167 5.79 6.95 -0.62
CA THR A 167 4.57 6.22 -0.23
C THR A 167 4.90 4.84 0.32
N TYR A 168 5.78 4.10 -0.33
CA TYR A 168 6.10 2.75 0.08
C TYR A 168 7.25 2.66 1.08
N SER A 169 8.11 3.67 1.17
CA SER A 169 9.00 3.83 2.33
C SER A 169 8.17 3.99 3.60
N LEU A 170 7.10 4.79 3.58
CA LEU A 170 6.15 4.89 4.71
C LEU A 170 5.53 3.52 5.05
N VAL A 171 5.10 2.75 4.06
CA VAL A 171 4.55 1.40 4.28
C VAL A 171 5.56 0.51 5.00
N LEU A 172 6.81 0.46 4.53
CA LEU A 172 7.86 -0.34 5.13
C LEU A 172 8.23 0.16 6.54
N THR A 173 8.26 1.49 6.75
CA THR A 173 8.44 2.10 8.08
C THR A 173 7.31 1.70 9.03
N ALA A 174 6.07 1.70 8.55
CA ALA A 174 4.91 1.29 9.32
C ALA A 174 4.98 -0.21 9.67
N PHE A 175 5.49 -1.05 8.76
CA PHE A 175 5.79 -2.45 9.08
C PHE A 175 6.80 -2.61 10.20
N CYS A 176 7.88 -1.82 10.20
CA CYS A 176 8.85 -1.84 11.30
C CYS A 176 8.20 -1.42 12.63
N LEU A 177 7.43 -0.32 12.62
CA LEU A 177 6.74 0.19 13.82
C LEU A 177 5.73 -0.82 14.38
N PHE A 178 4.89 -1.40 13.53
CA PHE A 178 3.86 -2.38 13.94
C PHE A 178 4.43 -3.79 14.18
N GLY A 179 5.68 -4.04 13.77
CA GLY A 179 6.45 -5.23 14.10
C GLY A 179 7.13 -5.18 15.48
N ILE A 180 7.11 -4.03 16.17
CA ILE A 180 7.64 -3.89 17.53
C ILE A 180 6.79 -4.69 18.52
N GLU A 181 7.44 -5.60 19.22
CA GLU A 181 6.85 -6.31 20.35
C GLU A 181 6.69 -5.36 21.55
N THR A 182 5.48 -5.29 22.11
CA THR A 182 5.15 -4.43 23.25
C THR A 182 4.80 -5.21 24.50
N GLU A 183 4.63 -6.53 24.41
CA GLU A 183 4.41 -7.39 25.58
C GLU A 183 5.73 -7.59 26.32
N PRO A 184 5.81 -7.23 27.62
CA PRO A 184 7.05 -7.33 28.40
C PRO A 184 7.67 -8.73 28.36
N ASP A 185 6.84 -9.77 28.44
CA ASP A 185 7.29 -11.17 28.50
C ASP A 185 7.86 -11.68 27.16
N ARG A 186 7.55 -11.00 26.05
CA ARG A 186 8.00 -11.38 24.69
C ARG A 186 9.08 -10.43 24.16
N LEU A 187 9.42 -9.39 24.91
CA LEU A 187 10.29 -8.33 24.45
C LEU A 187 11.74 -8.83 24.29
N ASN A 188 12.21 -8.86 23.05
CA ASN A 188 13.59 -9.16 22.71
C ASN A 188 14.33 -7.89 22.31
N LEU A 189 15.26 -7.42 23.16
CA LEU A 189 15.98 -6.16 22.95
C LEU A 189 16.77 -6.12 21.63
N LYS A 190 17.32 -7.25 21.16
CA LYS A 190 18.03 -7.30 19.87
C LYS A 190 17.07 -7.13 18.70
N PHE A 191 15.91 -7.78 18.77
CA PHE A 191 14.88 -7.65 17.74
C PHE A 191 14.23 -6.25 17.77
N LEU A 192 14.04 -5.67 18.96
CA LEU A 192 13.60 -4.29 19.13
C LEU A 192 14.58 -3.31 18.47
N ALA A 193 15.88 -3.42 18.76
CA ALA A 193 16.92 -2.58 18.15
C ALA A 193 16.93 -2.72 16.62
N TYR A 194 16.70 -3.93 16.11
CA TYR A 194 16.57 -4.21 14.69
C TYR A 194 15.33 -3.56 14.04
N GLN A 195 14.17 -3.59 14.71
CA GLN A 195 12.98 -2.89 14.22
C GLN A 195 13.17 -1.37 14.26
N ILE A 196 13.79 -0.85 15.32
CA ILE A 196 14.07 0.58 15.47
C ILE A 196 15.05 1.06 14.39
N SER A 197 16.09 0.30 14.06
CA SER A 197 17.02 0.71 12.99
C SER A 197 16.32 0.79 11.63
N GLY A 198 15.47 -0.18 11.31
CA GLY A 198 14.61 -0.13 10.13
C GLY A 198 13.66 1.07 10.15
N PHE A 199 12.98 1.33 11.27
CA PHE A 199 12.09 2.47 11.43
C PHE A 199 12.81 3.81 11.18
N LEU A 200 13.97 4.01 11.80
CA LEU A 200 14.76 5.24 11.64
C LEU A 200 15.28 5.42 10.21
N ALA A 201 15.78 4.33 9.60
CA ALA A 201 16.18 4.34 8.18
C ALA A 201 15.00 4.73 7.28
N GLY A 202 13.81 4.19 7.55
CA GLY A 202 12.62 4.52 6.79
C GLY A 202 12.13 5.95 6.98
N ILE A 203 12.17 6.51 8.20
CA ILE A 203 11.87 7.95 8.43
C ILE A 203 12.82 8.83 7.63
N TYR A 204 14.12 8.50 7.64
CA TYR A 204 15.11 9.22 6.86
C TYR A 204 14.81 9.19 5.34
N LEU A 205 14.52 8.01 4.79
CA LEU A 205 14.19 7.85 3.36
C LEU A 205 12.87 8.55 2.98
N LEU A 206 11.86 8.42 3.85
CA LEU A 206 10.56 9.06 3.70
C LEU A 206 10.67 10.59 3.65
N LEU A 207 11.46 11.19 4.54
CA LEU A 207 11.68 12.63 4.56
C LEU A 207 12.50 13.07 3.35
N GLY A 208 13.56 12.33 3.00
CA GLY A 208 14.38 12.63 1.82
C GLY A 208 13.61 12.53 0.49
N SER A 209 12.54 11.74 0.41
CA SER A 209 11.68 11.68 -0.78
C SER A 209 10.91 12.98 -1.05
N GLY A 210 10.70 13.82 -0.03
CA GLY A 210 9.91 15.04 -0.14
C GLY A 210 8.42 14.83 -0.42
N THR A 211 7.90 13.61 -0.26
CA THR A 211 6.52 13.27 -0.61
C THR A 211 5.55 13.64 0.51
N ARG A 212 4.97 14.84 0.39
CA ARG A 212 4.07 15.47 1.39
C ARG A 212 2.92 14.55 1.84
N GLY A 213 2.30 13.83 0.90
CA GLY A 213 1.18 12.91 1.21
C GLY A 213 1.56 11.84 2.22
N SER A 214 2.78 11.30 2.12
CA SER A 214 3.30 10.30 3.03
C SER A 214 3.63 10.86 4.41
N TRP A 215 3.98 12.15 4.51
CA TRP A 215 4.22 12.81 5.81
C TRP A 215 2.93 13.01 6.59
N ILE A 216 1.84 13.40 5.91
CA ILE A 216 0.51 13.55 6.50
C ILE A 216 -0.01 12.23 7.08
N ALA A 217 0.43 11.10 6.54
CA ALA A 217 0.04 9.79 7.03
C ALA A 217 0.76 9.34 8.32
N ILE A 218 1.88 9.97 8.70
CA ILE A 218 2.66 9.59 9.90
C ILE A 218 1.85 9.74 11.19
N PRO A 219 1.21 10.90 11.51
CA PRO A 219 0.50 11.06 12.78
C PRO A 219 -0.66 10.07 12.95
N PRO A 220 -1.56 9.85 11.97
CA PRO A 220 -2.61 8.83 12.07
C PRO A 220 -2.07 7.41 12.33
N LEU A 221 -0.96 7.03 11.71
CA LEU A 221 -0.33 5.71 11.93
C LEU A 221 0.24 5.57 13.34
N LEU A 222 0.88 6.62 13.87
CA LEU A 222 1.37 6.63 15.25
C LEU A 222 0.22 6.56 16.27
N VAL A 223 -0.86 7.30 16.03
CA VAL A 223 -2.08 7.23 16.85
C VAL A 223 -2.68 5.82 16.81
N LEU A 224 -2.81 5.24 15.62
CA LEU A 224 -3.30 3.87 15.44
C LEU A 224 -2.43 2.87 16.21
N TRP A 225 -1.11 2.94 16.05
CA TRP A 225 -0.17 2.08 16.78
C TRP A 225 -0.31 2.23 18.30
N ALA A 226 -0.41 3.47 18.80
CA ALA A 226 -0.57 3.76 20.21
C ALA A 226 -1.89 3.21 20.76
N VAL A 227 -3.00 3.39 20.03
CA VAL A 227 -4.33 2.87 20.40
C VAL A 227 -4.32 1.34 20.48
N LEU A 228 -3.67 0.66 19.53
CA LEU A 228 -3.59 -0.80 19.51
C LEU A 228 -2.72 -1.37 20.63
N ASN A 229 -1.73 -0.61 21.12
CA ASN A 229 -0.80 -1.04 22.17
C ASN A 229 -1.08 -0.41 23.55
N ARG A 230 -2.15 0.39 23.69
CA ARG A 230 -2.45 1.15 24.92
C ARG A 230 -2.57 0.33 26.20
N LYS A 231 -2.92 -0.96 26.09
CA LYS A 231 -3.03 -1.87 27.25
C LYS A 231 -1.65 -2.33 27.76
N ASN A 232 -0.68 -2.42 26.85
CA ASN A 232 0.67 -2.90 27.13
C ASN A 232 1.63 -1.74 27.45
N LEU A 233 1.29 -0.51 27.03
CA LEU A 233 2.10 0.67 27.23
C LEU A 233 1.61 1.47 28.45
N PRO A 234 2.46 1.71 29.48
CA PRO A 234 2.08 2.58 30.59
C PRO A 234 1.82 4.01 30.08
N PRO A 235 0.88 4.76 30.70
CA PRO A 235 0.52 6.12 30.27
C PRO A 235 1.71 7.08 30.18
N LYS A 236 2.73 6.88 31.03
CA LYS A 236 3.99 7.61 30.98
C LYS A 236 4.70 7.41 29.63
N ILE A 237 4.81 6.18 29.13
CA ILE A 237 5.49 5.90 27.85
C ILE A 237 4.73 6.52 26.68
N LEU A 238 3.39 6.48 26.69
CA LEU A 238 2.58 7.16 25.68
C LEU A 238 2.82 8.68 25.67
N LYS A 239 2.92 9.30 26.85
CA LYS A 239 3.27 10.72 26.98
C LYS A 239 4.67 11.02 26.43
N HIS A 240 5.68 10.20 26.78
CA HIS A 240 7.05 10.39 26.29
C HIS A 240 7.16 10.16 24.78
N LEU A 241 6.42 9.19 24.23
CA LEU A 241 6.35 8.96 22.79
C LEU A 241 5.72 10.15 22.08
N GLY A 242 4.64 10.71 22.62
CA GLY A 242 4.03 11.94 22.10
C GLY A 242 5.01 13.12 22.12
N LEU A 243 5.75 13.30 23.22
CA LEU A 243 6.79 14.32 23.33
C LEU A 243 7.95 14.08 22.35
N LEU A 244 8.37 12.83 22.15
CA LEU A 244 9.46 12.48 21.23
C LEU A 244 9.05 12.69 19.78
N VAL A 245 7.81 12.35 19.42
CA VAL A 245 7.25 12.65 18.09
C VAL A 245 7.19 14.15 17.88
N LEU A 246 6.71 14.92 18.85
CA LEU A 246 6.67 16.38 18.77
C LEU A 246 8.09 16.96 18.63
N ALA A 247 9.04 16.52 19.46
CA ALA A 247 10.43 16.94 19.39
C ALA A 247 11.08 16.55 18.06
N GLY A 248 10.76 15.38 17.51
CA GLY A 248 11.21 14.94 16.20
C GLY A 248 10.67 15.82 15.07
N ILE A 249 9.37 16.16 15.11
CA ILE A 249 8.76 17.11 14.16
C ILE A 249 9.46 18.46 14.25
N VAL A 250 9.63 19.01 15.46
CA VAL A 250 10.34 20.28 15.67
C VAL A 250 11.76 20.22 15.14
N LEU A 251 12.51 19.14 15.44
CA LEU A 251 13.87 18.96 14.97
C LEU A 251 13.94 18.87 13.43
N ILE A 252 13.03 18.14 12.80
CA ILE A 252 12.94 18.07 11.33
C ILE A 252 12.67 19.46 10.75
N CYS A 253 11.72 20.21 11.34
CA CYS A 253 11.44 21.58 10.94
C CYS A 253 12.65 22.51 11.07
N LEU A 254 13.50 22.32 12.09
CA LEU A 254 14.70 23.12 12.32
C LEU A 254 15.88 22.74 11.42
N VAL A 255 16.09 21.44 11.17
CA VAL A 255 17.25 20.91 10.45
C VAL A 255 17.02 20.86 8.94
N MET A 256 15.76 20.72 8.51
CA MET A 256 15.37 20.67 7.10
C MET A 256 14.51 21.90 6.77
N PRO A 257 15.11 23.10 6.57
CA PRO A 257 14.39 24.34 6.30
C PRO A 257 13.42 24.21 5.11
N TYR A 258 13.80 23.41 4.11
CA TYR A 258 12.96 23.06 2.96
C TYR A 258 11.60 22.44 3.36
N THR A 259 11.52 21.74 4.50
CA THR A 259 10.29 21.10 4.98
C THR A 259 9.26 22.12 5.43
N LEU A 260 9.69 23.17 6.14
CA LEU A 260 8.80 24.25 6.58
C LEU A 260 8.28 25.07 5.39
N ASP A 261 9.17 25.42 4.46
CA ASP A 261 8.80 26.10 3.21
C ASP A 261 7.77 25.27 2.42
N ARG A 262 7.91 23.95 2.43
CA ARG A 262 6.96 23.02 1.78
C ARG A 262 5.59 22.96 2.47
N VAL A 263 5.50 23.16 3.78
CA VAL A 263 4.23 23.24 4.52
C VAL A 263 3.54 24.58 4.26
N PHE A 264 4.24 25.70 4.42
CA PHE A 264 3.68 27.03 4.19
C PHE A 264 3.28 27.25 2.73
N SER A 265 4.09 26.77 1.77
CA SER A 265 3.69 26.77 0.35
C SER A 265 2.40 25.99 0.15
N GLY A 266 2.22 24.81 0.74
CA GLY A 266 0.97 24.05 0.59
C GLY A 266 -0.28 24.82 1.06
N ILE A 267 -0.19 25.55 2.17
CA ILE A 267 -1.29 26.39 2.68
C ILE A 267 -1.56 27.56 1.72
N TYR A 268 -0.50 28.20 1.26
CA TYR A 268 -0.59 29.29 0.29
C TYR A 268 -1.21 28.82 -1.04
N GLU A 269 -0.74 27.69 -1.58
CA GLU A 269 -1.24 27.07 -2.82
C GLU A 269 -2.74 26.72 -2.72
N LEU A 270 -3.19 26.22 -1.56
CA LEU A 270 -4.60 25.94 -1.32
C LEU A 270 -5.44 27.24 -1.26
N SER A 271 -4.95 28.24 -0.53
CA SER A 271 -5.61 29.54 -0.43
C SER A 271 -5.70 30.24 -1.80
N SER A 272 -4.63 30.19 -2.59
CA SER A 272 -4.56 30.78 -3.92
C SER A 272 -5.49 30.09 -4.92
N TRP A 273 -5.69 28.78 -4.77
CA TRP A 273 -6.65 28.03 -5.56
C TRP A 273 -8.09 28.39 -5.18
N LEU A 274 -8.40 28.45 -3.87
CA LEU A 274 -9.74 28.77 -3.36
C LEU A 274 -10.19 30.20 -3.72
N ASN A 275 -9.28 31.17 -3.71
CA ASN A 275 -9.57 32.56 -4.07
C ASN A 275 -9.36 32.86 -5.57
N GLY A 276 -8.94 31.88 -6.36
CA GLY A 276 -8.71 32.01 -7.80
C GLY A 276 -7.51 32.88 -8.18
N SER A 277 -6.67 33.30 -7.23
CA SER A 277 -5.52 34.16 -7.53
C SER A 277 -4.37 33.42 -8.22
N ASN A 278 -4.20 32.12 -7.94
CA ASN A 278 -3.28 31.25 -8.67
C ASN A 278 -3.68 29.78 -8.52
N THR A 279 -4.07 29.16 -9.62
CA THR A 279 -4.46 27.74 -9.70
C THR A 279 -3.37 26.83 -10.28
N GLU A 280 -2.28 27.38 -10.80
CA GLU A 280 -1.23 26.67 -11.56
C GLU A 280 -0.02 26.29 -10.68
N THR A 281 -0.27 26.12 -9.38
CA THR A 281 0.71 25.57 -8.44
C THR A 281 0.65 24.04 -8.41
N SER A 282 1.62 23.36 -7.80
CA SER A 282 1.62 21.88 -7.77
C SER A 282 0.38 21.30 -7.06
N ALA A 283 -0.06 21.91 -5.96
CA ALA A 283 -1.29 21.53 -5.27
C ALA A 283 -2.53 22.07 -5.99
N GLY A 284 -2.47 23.31 -6.54
CA GLY A 284 -3.56 23.90 -7.31
C GLY A 284 -3.93 23.06 -8.54
N LEU A 285 -2.93 22.63 -9.32
CA LEU A 285 -3.12 21.73 -10.45
C LEU A 285 -3.80 20.44 -9.99
N ARG A 286 -3.35 19.78 -8.92
CA ARG A 286 -4.02 18.56 -8.39
C ARG A 286 -5.48 18.81 -8.04
N LEU A 287 -5.79 19.90 -7.34
CA LEU A 287 -7.18 20.25 -7.00
C LEU A 287 -8.03 20.48 -8.25
N THR A 288 -7.50 21.17 -9.25
CA THR A 288 -8.18 21.34 -10.55
C THR A 288 -8.36 19.99 -11.26
N MET A 289 -7.36 19.10 -11.25
CA MET A 289 -7.49 17.76 -11.82
C MET A 289 -8.54 16.90 -11.11
N TRP A 290 -8.70 17.07 -9.79
CA TRP A 290 -9.76 16.42 -9.04
C TRP A 290 -11.13 16.93 -9.43
N GLN A 291 -11.26 18.26 -9.59
CA GLN A 291 -12.48 18.88 -10.07
C GLN A 291 -12.82 18.39 -11.49
N ILE A 292 -11.86 18.38 -12.43
CA ILE A 292 -12.02 17.82 -13.78
C ILE A 292 -12.53 16.37 -13.70
N SER A 293 -11.89 15.54 -12.88
CA SER A 293 -12.26 14.11 -12.75
C SER A 293 -13.65 13.91 -12.19
N TRP A 294 -14.04 14.73 -11.22
CA TRP A 294 -15.37 14.71 -10.63
C TRP A 294 -16.44 15.17 -11.62
N GLU A 295 -16.20 16.24 -12.36
CA GLU A 295 -17.12 16.73 -13.40
C GLU A 295 -17.29 15.71 -14.53
N LEU A 296 -16.20 15.09 -14.98
CA LEU A 296 -16.25 14.00 -15.95
C LEU A 296 -17.04 12.81 -15.39
N PHE A 297 -16.76 12.37 -14.15
CA PHE A 297 -17.52 11.28 -13.53
C PHE A 297 -19.03 11.58 -13.50
N LYS A 298 -19.45 12.80 -13.13
CA LYS A 298 -20.86 13.19 -13.15
C LYS A 298 -21.49 13.12 -14.54
N HIS A 299 -20.72 13.39 -15.59
CA HIS A 299 -21.18 13.31 -16.97
C HIS A 299 -21.38 11.86 -17.44
N ASN A 300 -20.51 10.91 -17.05
CA ASN A 300 -20.61 9.49 -17.42
C ASN A 300 -20.43 8.54 -16.22
N PRO A 301 -21.38 8.53 -15.24
CA PRO A 301 -21.17 7.87 -13.95
C PRO A 301 -21.18 6.34 -14.02
N LEU A 302 -21.90 5.74 -14.97
CA LEU A 302 -21.99 4.28 -15.09
C LEU A 302 -20.76 3.69 -15.79
N GLN A 303 -20.38 4.29 -16.92
CA GLN A 303 -19.37 3.72 -17.80
C GLN A 303 -17.96 4.26 -17.55
N GLY A 304 -17.81 5.52 -17.12
CA GLY A 304 -16.52 6.21 -17.14
C GLY A 304 -15.95 6.36 -18.57
N TYR A 305 -14.73 6.86 -18.68
CA TYR A 305 -14.11 7.22 -19.98
C TYR A 305 -12.97 6.29 -20.42
N GLY A 306 -12.62 5.29 -19.62
CA GLY A 306 -11.44 4.47 -19.87
C GLY A 306 -10.16 5.29 -19.73
N ASP A 307 -9.06 4.79 -20.28
CA ASP A 307 -7.75 5.42 -20.11
C ASP A 307 -7.52 6.64 -21.02
N HIS A 308 -8.26 6.79 -22.13
CA HIS A 308 -7.93 7.78 -23.16
C HIS A 308 -9.12 8.64 -23.62
N ASN A 309 -10.37 8.18 -23.49
CA ASN A 309 -11.48 8.90 -24.12
C ASN A 309 -11.84 10.20 -23.40
N PHE A 310 -11.43 10.36 -22.14
CA PHE A 310 -11.67 11.60 -21.39
C PHE A 310 -10.97 12.80 -22.04
N LYS A 311 -9.89 12.57 -22.82
CA LYS A 311 -9.20 13.60 -23.60
C LYS A 311 -10.15 14.41 -24.48
N LEU A 312 -11.14 13.76 -25.09
CA LEU A 312 -12.11 14.39 -26.00
C LEU A 312 -13.00 15.43 -25.32
N TYR A 313 -13.05 15.42 -23.98
CA TYR A 313 -13.94 16.25 -23.18
C TYR A 313 -13.18 17.36 -22.44
N LEU A 314 -11.84 17.37 -22.47
CA LEU A 314 -11.05 18.39 -21.80
C LEU A 314 -11.28 19.79 -22.39
N ASP A 315 -11.59 19.88 -23.69
CA ASP A 315 -11.92 21.14 -24.37
C ASP A 315 -13.42 21.52 -24.34
N ALA A 316 -14.24 20.74 -23.66
CA ALA A 316 -15.66 21.07 -23.54
C ALA A 316 -15.83 22.36 -22.70
N PRO A 317 -16.78 23.26 -23.05
CA PRO A 317 -16.95 24.54 -22.36
C PRO A 317 -17.14 24.43 -20.84
N TRP A 318 -17.75 23.34 -20.37
CA TRP A 318 -17.99 23.08 -18.94
C TRP A 318 -16.77 22.59 -18.17
N ILE A 319 -15.68 22.18 -18.85
CA ILE A 319 -14.37 21.93 -18.25
C ILE A 319 -13.48 23.17 -18.41
N SER A 320 -13.39 23.72 -19.63
CA SER A 320 -12.53 24.86 -19.94
C SER A 320 -12.94 26.15 -19.22
N SER A 321 -14.17 26.24 -18.70
CA SER A 321 -14.64 27.39 -17.91
C SER A 321 -13.93 27.54 -16.57
N PHE A 322 -13.34 26.47 -16.02
CA PHE A 322 -12.65 26.49 -14.73
C PHE A 322 -11.23 25.91 -14.77
N ALA A 323 -10.90 25.11 -15.79
CA ALA A 323 -9.59 24.49 -15.92
C ALA A 323 -8.74 25.18 -17.00
N SER A 324 -7.55 25.64 -16.62
CA SER A 324 -6.59 26.22 -17.56
C SER A 324 -6.06 25.18 -18.56
N ILE A 325 -5.39 25.65 -19.62
CA ILE A 325 -4.71 24.77 -20.58
C ILE A 325 -3.69 23.89 -19.84
N GLU A 326 -2.90 24.46 -18.93
CA GLU A 326 -1.91 23.73 -18.16
C GLU A 326 -2.55 22.61 -17.31
N ALA A 327 -3.65 22.89 -16.60
CA ALA A 327 -4.34 21.88 -15.81
C ALA A 327 -4.86 20.70 -16.65
N ARG A 328 -5.38 20.99 -17.84
CA ARG A 328 -5.91 19.99 -18.77
C ARG A 328 -4.82 19.13 -19.41
N GLU A 329 -3.71 19.75 -19.80
CA GLU A 329 -2.53 19.01 -20.27
C GLU A 329 -1.92 18.17 -19.14
N THR A 330 -1.89 18.70 -17.91
CA THR A 330 -1.33 17.98 -16.76
C THR A 330 -2.10 16.71 -16.44
N ILE A 331 -3.44 16.74 -16.38
CA ILE A 331 -4.25 15.53 -16.13
C ILE A 331 -4.16 14.54 -17.28
N LEU A 332 -4.07 15.03 -18.52
CA LEU A 332 -3.95 14.17 -19.70
C LEU A 332 -2.71 13.27 -19.62
N HIS A 333 -1.61 13.80 -19.09
CA HIS A 333 -0.33 13.09 -19.02
C HIS A 333 -0.06 12.37 -17.69
N ASN A 334 -0.59 12.88 -16.58
CA ASN A 334 -0.24 12.40 -15.25
C ASN A 334 -1.41 11.76 -14.48
N GLY A 335 -2.63 11.85 -15.01
CA GLY A 335 -3.84 11.43 -14.29
C GLY A 335 -4.16 12.36 -13.12
N PRO A 336 -5.23 12.08 -12.37
CA PRO A 336 -5.71 12.97 -11.32
C PRO A 336 -4.94 12.91 -10.01
N HIS A 337 -3.97 11.99 -9.85
CA HIS A 337 -3.23 11.83 -8.60
C HIS A 337 -4.16 11.61 -7.39
N ASN A 338 -5.20 10.80 -7.58
CA ASN A 338 -6.10 10.36 -6.51
C ASN A 338 -6.71 9.03 -6.96
N GLU A 339 -6.49 7.97 -6.19
CA GLU A 339 -6.88 6.61 -6.59
C GLU A 339 -8.38 6.48 -6.84
N LEU A 340 -9.21 7.08 -5.98
CA LEU A 340 -10.66 6.99 -6.11
C LEU A 340 -11.14 7.75 -7.35
N LEU A 341 -10.70 8.99 -7.53
CA LEU A 341 -11.09 9.81 -8.67
C LEU A 341 -10.58 9.24 -10.00
N ALA A 342 -9.36 8.69 -10.02
CA ALA A 342 -8.82 8.00 -11.19
C ALA A 342 -9.71 6.83 -11.63
N ASN A 343 -10.16 6.01 -10.66
CA ASN A 343 -10.99 4.85 -10.98
C ASN A 343 -12.46 5.23 -11.27
N LEU A 344 -13.00 6.29 -10.66
CA LEU A 344 -14.30 6.87 -11.02
C LEU A 344 -14.28 7.42 -12.46
N LEU A 345 -13.22 8.16 -12.82
CA LEU A 345 -13.00 8.68 -14.16
C LEU A 345 -12.90 7.53 -15.19
N ARG A 346 -12.07 6.51 -14.90
CA ARG A 346 -11.78 5.41 -15.81
C ARG A 346 -12.94 4.43 -15.98
N SER A 347 -13.54 3.98 -14.88
CA SER A 347 -14.48 2.85 -14.86
C SER A 347 -15.84 3.18 -14.20
N GLY A 348 -16.13 4.47 -14.00
CA GLY A 348 -17.38 4.91 -13.40
C GLY A 348 -17.56 4.41 -11.97
N ILE A 349 -18.82 4.24 -11.56
CA ILE A 349 -19.20 3.82 -10.22
C ILE A 349 -18.62 2.44 -9.85
N MET A 350 -18.45 1.55 -10.83
CA MET A 350 -17.84 0.24 -10.62
C MET A 350 -16.36 0.37 -10.24
N GLY A 351 -15.64 1.32 -10.85
CA GLY A 351 -14.28 1.65 -10.45
C GLY A 351 -14.21 2.17 -9.00
N GLY A 352 -15.13 3.07 -8.63
CA GLY A 352 -15.24 3.57 -7.26
C GLY A 352 -15.53 2.48 -6.22
N ILE A 353 -16.51 1.61 -6.51
CA ILE A 353 -16.85 0.45 -5.67
C ILE A 353 -15.64 -0.48 -5.52
N SER A 354 -14.88 -0.69 -6.60
CA SER A 354 -13.68 -1.51 -6.58
C SER A 354 -12.62 -0.95 -5.63
N VAL A 355 -12.29 0.34 -5.73
CA VAL A 355 -11.28 0.98 -4.84
C VAL A 355 -11.73 0.95 -3.38
N ILE A 356 -12.99 1.32 -3.12
CA ILE A 356 -13.55 1.29 -1.76
C ILE A 356 -13.53 -0.14 -1.21
N GLY A 357 -13.91 -1.13 -2.03
CA GLY A 357 -13.89 -2.54 -1.66
C GLY A 357 -12.48 -3.02 -1.33
N LEU A 358 -11.50 -2.70 -2.20
CA LEU A 358 -10.10 -3.04 -1.98
C LEU A 358 -9.62 -2.49 -0.64
N PHE A 359 -9.92 -1.26 -0.25
CA PHE A 359 -9.45 -0.76 1.05
C PHE A 359 -10.31 -1.24 2.24
N MET A 360 -11.63 -1.08 2.18
CA MET A 360 -12.49 -1.21 3.36
C MET A 360 -12.69 -2.66 3.82
N VAL A 361 -12.72 -3.63 2.90
CA VAL A 361 -12.92 -5.04 3.26
C VAL A 361 -11.73 -5.61 4.04
N PRO A 362 -10.48 -5.57 3.54
CA PRO A 362 -9.35 -6.06 4.31
C PRO A 362 -9.11 -5.21 5.57
N LEU A 363 -9.42 -3.90 5.56
CA LEU A 363 -9.36 -3.08 6.77
C LEU A 363 -10.30 -3.61 7.85
N THR A 364 -11.55 -3.94 7.47
CA THR A 364 -12.55 -4.50 8.38
C THR A 364 -12.15 -5.88 8.89
N VAL A 365 -11.64 -6.74 8.00
CA VAL A 365 -11.13 -8.08 8.38
C VAL A 365 -9.99 -7.95 9.40
N CYS A 366 -9.02 -7.08 9.13
CA CYS A 366 -7.91 -6.84 10.06
C CYS A 366 -8.39 -6.22 11.38
N TRP A 367 -9.30 -5.24 11.34
CA TRP A 367 -9.83 -4.60 12.54
C TRP A 367 -10.54 -5.58 13.46
N ARG A 368 -11.35 -6.50 12.90
CA ARG A 368 -12.08 -7.50 13.68
C ARG A 368 -11.16 -8.52 14.36
N ASN A 369 -9.98 -8.79 13.79
CA ASN A 369 -9.04 -9.82 14.28
C ASN A 369 -7.80 -9.24 14.99
N ARG A 370 -7.76 -7.92 15.22
CA ARG A 370 -6.61 -7.19 15.79
C ARG A 370 -6.23 -7.56 17.23
N ASP A 371 -7.17 -8.17 17.96
CA ASP A 371 -7.02 -8.57 19.37
C ASP A 371 -6.99 -10.10 19.53
N VAL A 372 -7.11 -10.86 18.43
CA VAL A 372 -7.06 -12.32 18.44
C VAL A 372 -5.59 -12.76 18.42
N GLU A 373 -5.14 -13.43 19.47
CA GLU A 373 -3.73 -13.72 19.75
C GLU A 373 -2.93 -14.24 18.54
N LYS A 374 -3.40 -15.32 17.89
CA LYS A 374 -2.71 -15.97 16.77
C LYS A 374 -2.68 -15.13 15.48
N SER A 375 -3.57 -14.15 15.33
CA SER A 375 -3.66 -13.28 14.14
C SER A 375 -3.36 -11.81 14.43
N LYS A 376 -3.03 -11.47 15.68
CA LYS A 376 -2.86 -10.10 16.19
C LYS A 376 -1.83 -9.33 15.36
N TYR A 377 -0.63 -9.88 15.19
CA TYR A 377 0.43 -9.22 14.42
C TYR A 377 0.07 -9.04 12.94
N ALA A 378 -0.43 -10.09 12.29
CA ALA A 378 -0.85 -10.01 10.89
C ALA A 378 -1.96 -8.97 10.68
N SER A 379 -2.96 -8.96 11.55
CA SER A 379 -4.06 -7.99 11.53
C SER A 379 -3.56 -6.56 11.73
N ARG A 380 -2.66 -6.34 12.69
CA ARG A 380 -2.10 -5.01 12.98
C ARG A 380 -1.21 -4.51 11.84
N LEU A 381 -0.38 -5.38 11.24
CA LEU A 381 0.38 -5.05 10.02
C LEU A 381 -0.56 -4.73 8.84
N GLY A 382 -1.68 -5.44 8.70
CA GLY A 382 -2.68 -5.16 7.68
C GLY A 382 -3.37 -3.81 7.88
N LEU A 383 -3.72 -3.48 9.13
CA LEU A 383 -4.23 -2.15 9.47
C LEU A 383 -3.22 -1.06 9.11
N ALA A 384 -1.93 -1.25 9.44
CA ALA A 384 -0.87 -0.31 9.08
C ALA A 384 -0.76 -0.14 7.55
N TYR A 385 -0.71 -1.26 6.82
CA TYR A 385 -0.60 -1.26 5.36
C TYR A 385 -1.74 -0.49 4.69
N ILE A 386 -2.97 -0.87 5.01
CA ILE A 386 -4.17 -0.34 4.34
C ILE A 386 -4.38 1.13 4.75
N THR A 387 -4.12 1.48 6.01
CA THR A 387 -4.19 2.88 6.46
C THR A 387 -3.17 3.75 5.72
N SER A 388 -1.93 3.28 5.56
CA SER A 388 -0.92 3.98 4.76
C SER A 388 -1.39 4.20 3.32
N LEU A 389 -1.92 3.16 2.68
CA LEU A 389 -2.42 3.27 1.30
C LEU A 389 -3.61 4.21 1.19
N VAL A 390 -4.61 4.10 2.08
CA VAL A 390 -5.78 5.00 2.07
C VAL A 390 -5.35 6.46 2.19
N LEU A 391 -4.45 6.77 3.12
CA LEU A 391 -3.99 8.14 3.33
C LEU A 391 -3.18 8.67 2.14
N CYS A 392 -2.27 7.87 1.58
CA CYS A 392 -1.50 8.27 0.40
C CYS A 392 -2.35 8.32 -0.88
N SER A 393 -3.41 7.49 -0.98
CA SER A 393 -4.30 7.42 -2.13
C SER A 393 -5.10 8.70 -2.38
N LEU A 394 -5.20 9.57 -1.37
CA LEU A 394 -5.82 10.88 -1.50
C LEU A 394 -5.03 11.78 -2.43
N SER A 395 -3.70 11.62 -2.51
CA SER A 395 -2.79 12.48 -3.28
C SER A 395 -1.98 11.78 -4.37
N SER A 396 -2.18 10.47 -4.53
CA SER A 396 -1.46 9.61 -5.48
C SER A 396 -2.33 8.43 -5.92
N GLU A 397 -2.01 7.84 -7.07
CA GLU A 397 -2.63 6.60 -7.55
C GLU A 397 -1.79 5.38 -7.11
N VAL A 398 -2.02 4.92 -5.89
CA VAL A 398 -1.21 3.88 -5.23
C VAL A 398 -1.38 2.47 -5.81
N LEU A 399 -2.39 2.20 -6.66
CA LEU A 399 -2.62 0.88 -7.27
C LEU A 399 -2.50 0.86 -8.80
N THR A 400 -2.23 2.00 -9.44
CA THR A 400 -2.19 2.11 -10.91
C THR A 400 -1.04 1.30 -11.53
N PHE A 401 0.11 1.22 -10.86
CA PHE A 401 1.27 0.52 -11.41
C PHE A 401 1.21 -1.00 -11.22
N LYS A 402 1.83 -1.71 -12.17
CA LYS A 402 1.95 -3.16 -12.19
C LYS A 402 2.52 -3.73 -10.88
N TYR A 403 3.65 -3.17 -10.44
CA TYR A 403 4.35 -3.65 -9.26
C TYR A 403 3.62 -3.32 -7.95
N THR A 404 2.92 -2.18 -7.89
CA THR A 404 2.11 -1.79 -6.73
C THR A 404 0.88 -2.68 -6.58
N SER A 405 0.19 -2.96 -7.69
CA SER A 405 -0.89 -3.96 -7.77
C SER A 405 -0.42 -5.35 -7.35
N SER A 406 0.74 -5.81 -7.82
CA SER A 406 1.33 -7.11 -7.42
C SER A 406 1.63 -7.15 -5.92
N PHE A 407 2.24 -6.09 -5.37
CA PHE A 407 2.56 -6.00 -3.95
C PHE A 407 1.30 -6.00 -3.10
N TYR A 408 0.29 -5.24 -3.52
CA TYR A 408 -1.00 -5.21 -2.88
C TYR A 408 -1.63 -6.61 -2.80
N GLY A 409 -1.74 -7.30 -3.93
CA GLY A 409 -2.28 -8.66 -3.98
C GLY A 409 -1.51 -9.61 -3.07
N LEU A 410 -0.17 -9.55 -3.06
CA LEU A 410 0.67 -10.41 -2.25
C LEU A 410 0.52 -10.15 -0.74
N VAL A 411 0.54 -8.88 -0.32
CA VAL A 411 0.39 -8.50 1.09
C VAL A 411 -0.99 -8.87 1.60
N ILE A 412 -2.05 -8.59 0.83
CA ILE A 412 -3.42 -8.99 1.20
C ILE A 412 -3.55 -10.51 1.27
N ALA A 413 -2.99 -11.26 0.31
CA ALA A 413 -2.98 -12.72 0.34
C ALA A 413 -2.27 -13.27 1.58
N GLY A 414 -1.09 -12.76 1.91
CA GLY A 414 -0.28 -13.17 3.07
C GLY A 414 -0.98 -12.92 4.41
N ILE A 415 -1.44 -11.69 4.63
CA ILE A 415 -2.11 -11.30 5.87
C ILE A 415 -3.43 -12.06 6.05
N SER A 416 -4.21 -12.16 4.97
CA SER A 416 -5.49 -12.86 5.02
C SER A 416 -5.34 -14.35 5.27
N ALA A 417 -4.36 -15.00 4.63
CA ALA A 417 -4.06 -16.42 4.87
C ALA A 417 -3.77 -16.69 6.35
N GLN A 418 -2.95 -15.84 6.99
CA GLN A 418 -2.61 -15.98 8.40
C GLN A 418 -3.82 -15.74 9.31
N ILE A 419 -4.64 -14.71 9.04
CA ILE A 419 -5.86 -14.41 9.81
C ILE A 419 -6.85 -15.57 9.73
N ILE A 420 -7.15 -16.06 8.53
CA ILE A 420 -8.14 -17.12 8.31
C ILE A 420 -7.65 -18.45 8.91
N SER A 421 -6.35 -18.74 8.82
CA SER A 421 -5.75 -19.92 9.46
C SER A 421 -5.92 -19.89 10.98
N ALA A 422 -5.77 -18.72 11.61
CA ALA A 422 -5.95 -18.55 13.05
C ALA A 422 -7.41 -18.73 13.50
N GLN A 423 -8.39 -18.19 12.75
CA GLN A 423 -9.83 -18.34 13.05
C GLN A 423 -10.27 -19.81 13.09
N THR A 424 -9.73 -20.61 12.17
CA THR A 424 -10.10 -22.04 12.06
C THR A 424 -9.64 -22.84 13.28
N GLN A 425 -8.49 -22.48 13.86
CA GLN A 425 -7.97 -23.15 15.05
C GLN A 425 -8.85 -22.88 16.27
N LEU A 426 -9.33 -21.64 16.44
CA LEU A 426 -10.23 -21.26 17.53
C LEU A 426 -11.62 -21.92 17.48
N SER A 427 -12.05 -22.40 16.32
CA SER A 427 -13.34 -23.11 16.17
C SER A 427 -13.25 -24.61 16.50
N ARG A 428 -12.04 -25.12 16.74
CA ARG A 428 -11.76 -26.54 17.03
C ARG A 428 -11.32 -26.80 18.47
N ASP A 429 -10.88 -25.74 19.16
CA ASP A 429 -10.64 -25.70 20.61
C ASP A 429 -11.96 -25.27 21.29
#